data_AF-A4RS69-F1
#
_entry.id   AF-A4RS69-F1
#
_cell.length_a   1.000
_cell.length_b   1.000
_cell.length_c   1.000
_cell.angle_alpha   90.00
_cell.angle_beta   90.00
_cell.angle_gamma   90.00
#
_symmetry.space_group_name_H-M   'P 1'
#
loop_
_entity.id
_entity.type
_entity.pdbx_description
1 polymer ?
#
loop_
_entity_poly.entity_id
_entity_poly.type
_entity_poly.pdbx_seq_one_letter_code
_entity_poly.pdbx_strand_id
1 'polypeptide(L)'
;MRQLFKDKQSFNVDISAWNVGQVTDMFNMFSNAISFNQNIGGWDVSSVTQMYQMFHNATVFNQDISGWTVAQVQDMAYMFSEAKAFDKDITSWSNYTGSGSPVYVQMFVGATAWNAAWGRPGGLQNFDGPASVWAVDGTYTPPPPPPSPPPPSPPPPPSPPPPSPPPADVPTYGIGIMMGGGLLCVFFGYKYYRRRQKARAPAVSIKDRMDEDEEAMTKSTVEFFDKLDSGRIKSP
;
A
#
# COMPACT_ATOMS: atom_id res chain seq x y z
N MET A 1 -12.07 -7.27 8.37
CA MET A 1 -12.03 -6.54 7.08
C MET A 1 -13.17 -7.03 6.17
N ARG A 2 -14.43 -6.72 6.51
CA ARG A 2 -15.61 -7.14 5.74
C ARG A 2 -15.81 -6.25 4.51
N GLN A 3 -16.10 -6.85 3.36
CA GLN A 3 -16.58 -6.18 2.15
C GLN A 3 -15.72 -5.03 1.60
N LEU A 4 -14.45 -4.92 2.00
CA LEU A 4 -13.62 -3.74 1.72
C LEU A 4 -13.48 -3.46 0.21
N PHE A 5 -13.38 -4.51 -0.61
CA PHE A 5 -13.27 -4.42 -2.06
C PHE A 5 -14.46 -5.06 -2.79
N LYS A 6 -15.58 -5.23 -2.09
CA LYS A 6 -16.82 -5.74 -2.70
C LYS A 6 -17.26 -4.82 -3.84
N ASP A 7 -17.63 -5.42 -4.98
CA ASP A 7 -18.11 -4.76 -6.19
C ASP A 7 -17.10 -3.80 -6.84
N LYS A 8 -15.83 -3.84 -6.41
CA LYS A 8 -14.74 -3.07 -7.04
C LYS A 8 -14.19 -3.84 -8.23
N GLN A 9 -14.95 -3.87 -9.33
CA GLN A 9 -14.64 -4.69 -10.51
C GLN A 9 -13.24 -4.46 -11.10
N SER A 10 -12.70 -3.24 -11.03
CA SER A 10 -11.37 -2.86 -11.53
C SER A 10 -10.27 -2.92 -10.46
N PHE A 11 -10.57 -3.33 -9.22
CA PHE A 11 -9.58 -3.37 -8.15
C PHE A 11 -8.54 -4.45 -8.40
N ASN A 12 -7.28 -4.04 -8.50
CA ASN A 12 -6.13 -4.93 -8.66
C ASN A 12 -4.84 -4.26 -8.16
N VAL A 13 -4.94 -3.51 -7.05
CA VAL A 13 -3.79 -2.81 -6.46
C VAL A 13 -3.06 -3.76 -5.52
N ASP A 14 -1.72 -3.75 -5.56
CA ASP A 14 -0.87 -4.58 -4.69
C ASP A 14 -1.19 -4.34 -3.20
N ILE A 15 -1.55 -5.43 -2.53
CA ILE A 15 -1.87 -5.51 -1.11
C ILE A 15 -1.12 -6.68 -0.44
N SER A 16 -0.10 -7.22 -1.11
CA SER A 16 0.71 -8.34 -0.62
C SER A 16 1.35 -8.04 0.74
N ALA A 17 1.72 -6.79 0.99
CA ALA A 17 2.35 -6.32 2.22
C ALA A 17 1.40 -6.07 3.40
N TRP A 18 0.09 -6.30 3.24
CA TRP A 18 -0.87 -6.05 4.31
C TRP A 18 -0.72 -7.05 5.47
N ASN A 19 -0.62 -6.55 6.70
CA ASN A 19 -0.68 -7.39 7.88
C ASN A 19 -2.14 -7.69 8.25
N VAL A 20 -2.57 -8.93 8.01
CA VAL A 20 -3.93 -9.41 8.29
C VAL A 20 -4.00 -10.45 9.42
N GLY A 21 -2.90 -10.70 10.15
CA GLY A 21 -2.83 -11.77 11.16
C GLY A 21 -3.78 -11.64 12.35
N GLN A 22 -4.34 -10.44 12.57
CA GLN A 22 -5.35 -10.16 13.61
C GLN A 22 -6.78 -10.05 13.04
N VAL A 23 -6.95 -10.21 11.73
CA VAL A 23 -8.26 -10.12 11.09
C VAL A 23 -9.01 -11.42 11.35
N THR A 24 -10.22 -11.31 11.90
CA THR A 24 -11.09 -12.46 12.16
C THR A 24 -12.18 -12.63 11.10
N ASP A 25 -12.45 -11.59 10.30
CA ASP A 25 -13.58 -11.58 9.38
C ASP A 25 -13.20 -10.98 8.01
N MET A 26 -13.29 -11.80 6.97
CA MET A 26 -13.03 -11.46 5.56
C MET A 26 -14.28 -11.66 4.68
N PHE A 27 -15.48 -11.64 5.27
CA PHE A 27 -16.75 -11.78 4.56
C PHE A 27 -16.84 -10.87 3.33
N ASN A 28 -17.07 -11.46 2.16
CA ASN A 28 -17.23 -10.77 0.87
C ASN A 28 -16.09 -9.79 0.52
N MET A 29 -14.86 -9.99 1.03
CA MET A 29 -13.78 -9.00 0.90
C MET A 29 -13.48 -8.62 -0.56
N PHE A 30 -13.46 -9.58 -1.49
CA PHE A 30 -13.20 -9.39 -2.93
C PHE A 30 -14.36 -9.86 -3.82
N SER A 31 -15.56 -9.96 -3.27
CA SER A 31 -16.74 -10.37 -4.03
C SER A 31 -17.02 -9.38 -5.17
N ASN A 32 -17.22 -9.88 -6.39
CA ASN A 32 -17.34 -9.12 -7.64
C ASN A 32 -16.11 -8.23 -7.98
N ALA A 33 -14.94 -8.49 -7.39
CA ALA A 33 -13.69 -7.85 -7.80
C ALA A 33 -13.12 -8.55 -9.04
N ILE A 34 -13.80 -8.38 -10.18
CA ILE A 34 -13.60 -9.14 -11.43
C ILE A 34 -12.14 -9.18 -11.89
N SER A 35 -11.39 -8.08 -11.72
CA SER A 35 -10.00 -7.92 -12.17
C SER A 35 -8.94 -8.26 -11.12
N PHE A 36 -9.35 -8.65 -9.91
CA PHE A 36 -8.42 -8.86 -8.80
C PHE A 36 -7.61 -10.14 -8.99
N ASN A 37 -6.27 -10.02 -9.01
CA ASN A 37 -5.35 -11.15 -9.13
C ASN A 37 -4.00 -10.89 -8.44
N GLN A 38 -4.01 -10.14 -7.33
CA GLN A 38 -2.79 -9.83 -6.59
C GLN A 38 -2.33 -10.98 -5.71
N ASN A 39 -1.02 -11.19 -5.63
CA ASN A 39 -0.43 -12.23 -4.79
C ASN A 39 -0.70 -11.96 -3.31
N ILE A 40 -1.59 -12.76 -2.73
CA ILE A 40 -1.97 -12.74 -1.31
C ILE A 40 -1.62 -14.07 -0.61
N GLY A 41 -0.81 -14.92 -1.25
CA GLY A 41 -0.40 -16.22 -0.69
C GLY A 41 0.38 -16.10 0.62
N GLY A 42 1.05 -14.96 0.82
CA GLY A 42 1.81 -14.66 2.05
C GLY A 42 0.99 -14.14 3.24
N TRP A 43 -0.33 -14.00 3.11
CA TRP A 43 -1.17 -13.54 4.21
C TRP A 43 -1.32 -14.58 5.32
N ASP A 44 -1.14 -14.15 6.57
CA ASP A 44 -1.50 -14.95 7.75
C ASP A 44 -3.00 -14.85 8.02
N VAL A 45 -3.74 -15.89 7.65
CA VAL A 45 -5.19 -15.99 7.86
C VAL A 45 -5.58 -16.90 9.03
N SER A 46 -4.62 -17.28 9.89
CA SER A 46 -4.84 -18.26 10.96
C SER A 46 -5.89 -17.84 12.00
N SER A 47 -6.11 -16.54 12.16
CA SER A 47 -7.13 -15.94 13.05
C SER A 47 -8.51 -15.78 12.39
N VAL A 48 -8.65 -16.00 11.08
CA VAL A 48 -9.89 -15.75 10.35
C VAL A 48 -10.92 -16.84 10.65
N THR A 49 -12.14 -16.43 10.99
CA THR A 49 -13.28 -17.32 11.21
C THR A 49 -14.33 -17.24 10.10
N GLN A 50 -14.42 -16.13 9.36
CA GLN A 50 -15.42 -15.94 8.29
C GLN A 50 -14.78 -15.60 6.94
N MET A 51 -15.03 -16.43 5.92
CA MET A 51 -14.58 -16.26 4.52
C MET A 51 -15.71 -16.39 3.49
N TYR A 52 -16.98 -16.33 3.93
CA TYR A 52 -18.16 -16.37 3.05
C TYR A 52 -18.02 -15.42 1.86
N GLN A 53 -18.19 -15.96 0.65
CA GLN A 53 -18.09 -15.22 -0.62
C GLN A 53 -16.80 -14.39 -0.81
N MET A 54 -15.68 -14.73 -0.15
CA MET A 54 -14.48 -13.89 -0.20
C MET A 54 -14.01 -13.58 -1.63
N PHE A 55 -14.04 -14.57 -2.54
CA PHE A 55 -13.67 -14.44 -3.96
C PHE A 55 -14.84 -14.72 -4.92
N HIS A 56 -16.08 -14.57 -4.45
CA HIS A 56 -17.25 -14.79 -5.30
C HIS A 56 -17.19 -13.88 -6.55
N ASN A 57 -17.28 -14.46 -7.74
CA ASN A 57 -17.19 -13.76 -9.03
C ASN A 57 -15.90 -12.92 -9.22
N ALA A 58 -14.81 -13.25 -8.53
CA ALA A 58 -13.47 -12.74 -8.81
C ALA A 58 -12.87 -13.51 -10.00
N THR A 59 -13.43 -13.29 -11.19
CA THR A 59 -13.32 -14.21 -12.33
C THR A 59 -11.89 -14.56 -12.78
N VAL A 60 -10.93 -13.66 -12.57
CA VAL A 60 -9.52 -13.83 -12.98
C VAL A 60 -8.57 -14.19 -11.83
N PHE A 61 -9.08 -14.27 -10.60
CA PHE A 61 -8.26 -14.61 -9.45
C PHE A 61 -7.70 -16.03 -9.58
N ASN A 62 -6.38 -16.15 -9.63
CA ASN A 62 -5.69 -17.45 -9.73
C ASN A 62 -4.32 -17.41 -9.04
N GLN A 63 -4.27 -16.89 -7.81
CA GLN A 63 -3.05 -16.83 -7.01
C GLN A 63 -2.95 -18.03 -6.08
N ASP A 64 -1.73 -18.50 -5.86
CA ASP A 64 -1.46 -19.61 -4.94
C ASP A 64 -1.73 -19.17 -3.49
N ILE A 65 -2.68 -19.86 -2.87
CA ILE A 65 -3.11 -19.69 -1.48
C ILE A 65 -3.08 -21.02 -0.73
N SER A 66 -2.41 -22.05 -1.28
CA SER A 66 -2.29 -23.38 -0.69
C SER A 66 -1.69 -23.36 0.72
N GLY A 67 -0.83 -22.38 1.01
CA GLY A 67 -0.19 -22.18 2.31
C GLY A 67 -1.05 -21.56 3.41
N TRP A 68 -2.29 -21.15 3.12
CA TRP A 68 -3.17 -20.56 4.13
C TRP A 68 -3.60 -21.57 5.20
N THR A 69 -3.53 -21.16 6.47
CA THR A 69 -4.03 -21.96 7.60
C THR A 69 -5.49 -21.64 7.88
N VAL A 70 -6.40 -22.53 7.47
CA VAL A 70 -7.86 -22.29 7.54
C VAL A 70 -8.56 -23.02 8.69
N ALA A 71 -7.82 -23.55 9.66
CA ALA A 71 -8.34 -24.40 10.74
C ALA A 71 -9.44 -23.74 11.60
N GLN A 72 -9.45 -22.41 11.70
CA GLN A 72 -10.43 -21.64 12.50
C GLN A 72 -11.64 -21.15 11.68
N VAL A 73 -11.61 -21.31 10.35
CA VAL A 73 -12.67 -20.81 9.48
C VAL A 73 -13.94 -21.65 9.66
N GLN A 74 -15.06 -20.99 9.91
CA GLN A 74 -16.37 -21.60 10.15
C GLN A 74 -17.28 -21.51 8.92
N ASP A 75 -17.06 -20.54 8.04
CA ASP A 75 -17.89 -20.33 6.85
C ASP A 75 -17.04 -19.97 5.62
N MET A 76 -17.07 -20.84 4.63
CA MET A 76 -16.47 -20.69 3.29
C MET A 76 -17.52 -20.85 2.19
N ALA A 77 -18.81 -20.75 2.52
CA ALA A 77 -19.85 -20.91 1.52
C ALA A 77 -19.64 -19.90 0.39
N TYR A 78 -19.79 -20.36 -0.85
CA TYR A 78 -19.60 -19.57 -2.06
C TYR A 78 -18.23 -18.90 -2.22
N MET A 79 -17.21 -19.29 -1.46
CA MET A 79 -15.92 -18.58 -1.43
C MET A 79 -15.29 -18.41 -2.82
N PHE A 80 -15.31 -19.45 -3.66
CA PHE A 80 -14.81 -19.45 -5.04
C PHE A 80 -15.92 -19.57 -6.09
N SER A 81 -17.18 -19.34 -5.70
CA SER A 81 -18.29 -19.40 -6.65
C SER A 81 -18.06 -18.38 -7.77
N GLU A 82 -18.14 -18.81 -9.03
CA GLU A 82 -17.84 -18.00 -10.24
C GLU A 82 -16.39 -17.46 -10.34
N ALA A 83 -15.44 -17.97 -9.54
CA ALA A 83 -14.01 -17.69 -9.70
C ALA A 83 -13.43 -18.52 -10.86
N LYS A 84 -13.81 -18.16 -12.10
CA LYS A 84 -13.64 -18.99 -13.31
C LYS A 84 -12.21 -19.45 -13.57
N ALA A 85 -11.21 -18.63 -13.28
CA ALA A 85 -9.80 -18.91 -13.52
C ALA A 85 -9.10 -19.67 -12.39
N PHE A 86 -9.72 -19.83 -11.22
CA PHE A 86 -9.07 -20.44 -10.06
C PHE A 86 -8.88 -21.94 -10.25
N ASP A 87 -7.63 -22.42 -10.18
CA ASP A 87 -7.25 -23.84 -10.34
C ASP A 87 -6.18 -24.33 -9.34
N LYS A 88 -5.83 -23.49 -8.36
CA LYS A 88 -4.72 -23.78 -7.43
C LYS A 88 -5.06 -24.92 -6.48
N ASP A 89 -4.09 -25.79 -6.24
CA ASP A 89 -4.25 -26.92 -5.31
C ASP A 89 -4.43 -26.42 -3.87
N ILE A 90 -5.66 -26.52 -3.38
CA ILE A 90 -6.02 -26.28 -1.98
C ILE A 90 -6.60 -27.54 -1.33
N THR A 91 -6.30 -28.73 -1.87
CA THR A 91 -6.79 -30.00 -1.33
C THR A 91 -6.25 -30.32 0.07
N SER A 92 -5.20 -29.62 0.51
CA SER A 92 -4.69 -29.66 1.88
C SER A 92 -5.60 -28.97 2.91
N TRP A 93 -6.56 -28.14 2.49
CA TRP A 93 -7.41 -27.38 3.39
C TRP A 93 -8.42 -28.29 4.11
N SER A 94 -8.18 -28.53 5.40
CA SER A 94 -9.07 -29.25 6.29
C SER A 94 -9.36 -28.45 7.56
N ASN A 95 -10.63 -28.26 7.90
CA ASN A 95 -11.08 -27.54 9.10
C ASN A 95 -12.22 -28.27 9.83
N TYR A 96 -12.22 -29.60 9.78
CA TYR A 96 -13.21 -30.43 10.48
C TYR A 96 -12.90 -30.51 11.97
N THR A 97 -13.59 -29.71 12.80
CA THR A 97 -13.34 -29.64 14.25
C THR A 97 -14.47 -30.26 15.09
N GLY A 98 -15.14 -31.31 14.61
CA GLY A 98 -15.95 -32.23 15.43
C GLY A 98 -17.20 -31.70 16.16
N SER A 99 -17.39 -30.38 16.31
CA SER A 99 -18.53 -29.78 17.03
C SER A 99 -19.34 -28.77 16.23
N GLY A 100 -18.91 -28.45 15.01
CA GLY A 100 -19.65 -27.64 14.05
C GLY A 100 -18.94 -27.78 12.71
N SER A 101 -19.53 -28.53 11.77
CA SER A 101 -18.92 -28.64 10.45
C SER A 101 -18.96 -27.27 9.80
N PRO A 102 -17.82 -26.67 9.43
CA PRO A 102 -17.79 -25.45 8.63
C PRO A 102 -18.68 -25.56 7.39
N VAL A 103 -19.26 -24.43 6.99
CA VAL A 103 -20.18 -24.37 5.87
C VAL A 103 -19.39 -24.19 4.57
N TYR A 104 -19.52 -25.13 3.64
CA TYR A 104 -18.86 -25.09 2.32
C TYR A 104 -19.84 -25.12 1.14
N VAL A 105 -21.08 -24.74 1.39
CA VAL A 105 -22.15 -24.79 0.39
C VAL A 105 -21.74 -23.98 -0.84
N GLN A 106 -21.83 -24.61 -2.01
CA GLN A 106 -21.57 -24.04 -3.33
C GLN A 106 -20.23 -23.31 -3.46
N MET A 107 -19.22 -23.76 -2.70
CA MET A 107 -17.89 -23.16 -2.68
C MET A 107 -17.26 -23.04 -4.07
N PHE A 108 -17.49 -24.02 -4.96
CA PHE A 108 -16.89 -24.10 -6.30
C PHE A 108 -17.92 -24.03 -7.45
N VAL A 109 -19.17 -23.62 -7.17
CA VAL A 109 -20.17 -23.53 -8.24
C VAL A 109 -19.73 -22.48 -9.27
N GLY A 110 -19.65 -22.87 -10.55
CA GLY A 110 -19.16 -21.99 -11.62
C GLY A 110 -17.64 -21.73 -11.63
N ALA A 111 -16.86 -22.32 -10.72
CA ALA A 111 -15.39 -22.28 -10.75
C ALA A 111 -14.88 -23.24 -11.84
N THR A 112 -15.01 -22.84 -13.11
CA THR A 112 -14.82 -23.73 -14.27
C THR A 112 -13.42 -24.35 -14.35
N ALA A 113 -12.36 -23.61 -14.02
CA ALA A 113 -11.00 -24.14 -14.04
C ALA A 113 -10.79 -25.19 -12.94
N TRP A 114 -11.22 -24.89 -11.71
CA TRP A 114 -11.23 -25.85 -10.60
C TRP A 114 -12.02 -27.12 -10.94
N ASN A 115 -13.26 -26.98 -11.44
CA ASN A 115 -14.13 -28.11 -11.76
C ASN A 115 -13.60 -28.96 -12.93
N ALA A 116 -12.74 -28.41 -13.79
CA ALA A 116 -12.03 -29.15 -14.83
C ALA A 116 -10.75 -29.81 -14.30
N ALA A 117 -10.12 -29.20 -13.30
CA ALA A 117 -8.88 -29.67 -12.68
C ALA A 117 -9.08 -30.82 -11.70
N TRP A 118 -10.15 -30.71 -10.92
CA TRP A 118 -10.39 -31.55 -9.77
C TRP A 118 -11.74 -32.25 -9.96
N GLY A 119 -11.71 -33.58 -9.97
CA GLY A 119 -12.89 -34.41 -9.97
C GLY A 119 -13.40 -34.65 -8.55
N ARG A 120 -14.71 -34.80 -8.40
CA ARG A 120 -15.30 -35.22 -7.12
C ARG A 120 -15.40 -36.75 -7.09
N PRO A 121 -14.82 -37.43 -6.07
CA PRO A 121 -14.98 -38.86 -5.91
C PRO A 121 -16.46 -39.24 -5.83
N GLY A 122 -16.87 -40.29 -6.56
CA GLY A 122 -18.23 -40.85 -6.48
C GLY A 122 -19.29 -40.20 -7.38
N GLY A 123 -18.92 -39.34 -8.33
CA GLY A 123 -19.85 -38.84 -9.36
C GLY A 123 -20.92 -37.86 -8.83
N LEU A 124 -20.70 -37.28 -7.64
CA LEU A 124 -21.58 -36.29 -7.05
C LEU A 124 -21.50 -34.97 -7.82
N GLN A 125 -22.65 -34.42 -8.24
CA GLN A 125 -22.73 -33.18 -9.02
C GLN A 125 -22.72 -31.88 -8.18
N ASN A 126 -22.69 -31.95 -6.84
CA ASN A 126 -22.64 -30.74 -6.01
C ASN A 126 -21.22 -30.17 -5.92
N PHE A 127 -21.10 -28.88 -6.19
CA PHE A 127 -19.87 -28.09 -6.17
C PHE A 127 -19.53 -27.55 -4.76
N ASP A 128 -19.84 -28.37 -3.75
CA ASP A 128 -19.59 -28.03 -2.34
C ASP A 128 -18.16 -28.41 -1.95
N GLY A 129 -17.61 -27.69 -0.98
CA GLY A 129 -16.37 -28.13 -0.30
C GLY A 129 -16.61 -29.24 0.74
N PRO A 130 -15.65 -29.48 1.64
CA PRO A 130 -14.33 -28.83 1.69
C PRO A 130 -13.47 -29.15 0.46
N ALA A 131 -12.43 -28.35 0.21
CA ALA A 131 -11.49 -28.64 -0.88
C ALA A 131 -10.79 -30.01 -0.72
N SER A 132 -10.60 -30.47 0.53
CA SER A 132 -9.93 -31.73 0.84
C SER A 132 -10.62 -33.01 0.36
N VAL A 133 -11.87 -32.94 -0.08
CA VAL A 133 -12.56 -34.11 -0.67
C VAL A 133 -12.41 -34.21 -2.18
N TRP A 134 -11.79 -33.21 -2.82
CA TRP A 134 -11.56 -33.19 -4.27
C TRP A 134 -10.24 -33.88 -4.62
N ALA A 135 -10.17 -34.53 -5.79
CA ALA A 135 -8.99 -35.28 -6.24
C ALA A 135 -8.69 -35.04 -7.73
N VAL A 136 -7.44 -35.23 -8.15
CA VAL A 136 -7.00 -35.06 -9.55
C VAL A 136 -7.63 -36.14 -10.44
N ASP A 137 -8.37 -35.76 -11.48
CA ASP A 137 -8.97 -36.69 -12.47
C ASP A 137 -7.99 -37.10 -13.59
N GLY A 138 -6.69 -37.06 -13.32
CA GLY A 138 -5.61 -37.54 -14.19
C GLY A 138 -5.48 -36.95 -15.60
N THR A 139 -6.41 -36.11 -16.05
CA THR A 139 -6.57 -35.67 -17.46
C THR A 139 -6.51 -34.15 -17.63
N TYR A 140 -6.40 -33.40 -16.54
CA TYR A 140 -6.39 -31.95 -16.60
C TYR A 140 -5.06 -31.38 -17.06
N THR A 141 -5.09 -30.64 -18.16
CA THR A 141 -4.05 -29.70 -18.55
C THR A 141 -4.48 -28.29 -18.13
N PRO A 142 -3.76 -27.59 -17.24
CA PRO A 142 -4.12 -26.25 -16.82
C PRO A 142 -4.15 -25.28 -18.02
N PRO A 143 -5.15 -24.39 -18.10
CA PRO A 143 -5.14 -23.33 -19.09
C PRO A 143 -3.91 -22.43 -18.84
N PRO A 144 -3.38 -21.77 -19.89
CA PRO A 144 -2.28 -20.84 -19.71
C PRO A 144 -2.65 -19.78 -18.67
N PRO A 145 -1.69 -19.36 -17.82
CA PRO A 145 -1.96 -18.36 -16.79
C PRO A 145 -2.58 -17.11 -17.43
N PRO A 146 -3.54 -16.45 -16.75
CA PRO A 146 -4.10 -15.20 -17.24
C PRO A 146 -2.95 -14.22 -17.51
N PRO A 147 -3.01 -13.43 -18.60
CA PRO A 147 -1.95 -12.48 -18.92
C PRO A 147 -1.70 -11.60 -17.70
N SER A 148 -0.42 -11.39 -17.39
CA SER A 148 -0.02 -10.50 -16.30
C SER A 148 -0.77 -9.17 -16.46
N PRO A 149 -1.31 -8.60 -15.37
CA PRO A 149 -1.97 -7.30 -15.46
C PRO A 149 -1.00 -6.31 -16.12
N PRO A 150 -1.49 -5.44 -17.02
CA PRO A 150 -0.64 -4.44 -17.64
C PRO A 150 0.11 -3.67 -16.55
N PRO A 151 1.40 -3.33 -16.77
CA PRO A 151 2.17 -2.57 -15.79
C PRO A 151 1.37 -1.32 -15.41
N PRO A 152 1.43 -0.88 -14.14
CA PRO A 152 0.72 0.31 -13.70
C PRO A 152 1.06 1.46 -14.65
N SER A 153 0.05 2.22 -15.05
CA SER A 153 0.25 3.43 -15.86
C SER A 153 1.35 4.27 -15.22
N PRO A 154 2.32 4.81 -16.00
CA PRO A 154 3.35 5.66 -15.44
C PRO A 154 2.71 6.78 -14.62
N PRO A 155 3.33 7.19 -13.49
CA PRO A 155 2.79 8.28 -12.70
C PRO A 155 2.59 9.51 -13.58
N PRO A 156 1.52 10.31 -13.35
CA PRO A 156 1.35 11.56 -14.08
C PRO A 156 2.62 12.40 -13.94
N PRO A 157 3.00 13.16 -14.99
CA PRO A 157 4.16 14.03 -14.92
C PRO A 157 4.05 14.95 -13.70
N PRO A 158 5.18 15.30 -13.05
CA PRO A 158 5.15 16.22 -11.93
C PRO A 158 4.46 17.51 -12.35
N SER A 159 3.59 18.04 -11.49
CA SER A 159 2.98 19.35 -11.70
C SER A 159 4.07 20.37 -12.00
N PRO A 160 3.86 21.30 -12.95
CA PRO A 160 4.83 22.34 -13.22
C PRO A 160 5.18 23.08 -11.92
N PRO A 161 6.44 23.51 -11.75
CA PRO A 161 6.83 24.29 -10.59
C PRO A 161 5.92 25.51 -10.46
N PRO A 162 5.55 25.92 -9.24
CA PRO A 162 4.82 27.17 -9.06
C PRO A 162 5.61 28.31 -9.72
N PRO A 163 4.92 29.33 -10.26
CA PRO A 163 5.59 30.48 -10.84
C PRO A 163 6.56 31.08 -9.83
N SER A 164 7.74 31.48 -10.30
CA SER A 164 8.72 32.18 -9.48
C SER A 164 8.05 33.31 -8.73
N PRO A 165 8.32 33.48 -7.42
CA PRO A 165 7.83 34.66 -6.71
C PRO A 165 8.29 35.92 -7.48
N PRO A 166 7.46 36.97 -7.54
CA PRO A 166 7.90 38.23 -8.11
C PRO A 166 9.21 38.66 -7.45
N PRO A 167 10.10 39.37 -8.16
CA PRO A 167 11.31 39.92 -7.57
C PRO A 167 10.91 40.64 -6.28
N ALA A 168 11.60 40.34 -5.18
CA ALA A 168 11.41 41.13 -3.97
C ALA A 168 11.68 42.59 -4.37
N ASP A 169 10.70 43.47 -4.18
CA ASP A 169 10.91 44.91 -4.30
C ASP A 169 12.11 45.22 -3.42
N VAL A 170 13.26 45.49 -4.06
CA VAL A 170 14.46 45.94 -3.36
C VAL A 170 14.01 47.23 -2.69
N PRO A 171 13.98 47.30 -1.34
CA PRO A 171 13.72 48.58 -0.71
C PRO A 171 14.88 49.47 -1.14
N THR A 172 14.60 50.38 -2.07
CA THR A 172 15.51 51.46 -2.40
C THR A 172 15.67 52.23 -1.10
N TYR A 173 16.75 51.94 -0.36
CA TYR A 173 17.17 52.74 0.78
C TYR A 173 17.59 54.09 0.20
N GLY A 174 16.61 54.96 -0.02
CA GLY A 174 16.86 56.38 -0.08
C GLY A 174 17.49 56.76 1.26
N ILE A 175 18.76 57.16 1.22
CA ILE A 175 19.44 57.80 2.33
C ILE A 175 18.71 59.13 2.58
N GLY A 176 17.63 59.07 3.34
CA GLY A 176 16.95 60.23 3.91
C GLY A 176 17.62 60.52 5.25
N ILE A 177 18.38 61.60 5.31
CA ILE A 177 18.92 62.15 6.55
C ILE A 177 17.71 62.57 7.42
N MET A 178 17.30 61.71 8.34
CA MET A 178 16.28 62.02 9.34
C MET A 178 16.95 62.78 10.49
N MET A 179 16.91 64.11 10.41
CA MET A 179 17.02 64.97 11.59
C MET A 179 15.73 64.80 12.41
N GLY A 180 15.83 64.11 13.55
CA GLY A 180 14.90 64.28 14.68
C GLY A 180 13.71 63.32 14.79
N GLY A 181 13.79 62.40 15.77
CA GLY A 181 12.65 61.97 16.60
C GLY A 181 11.86 60.71 16.17
N GLY A 182 11.85 59.70 17.04
CA GLY A 182 10.75 58.70 17.10
C GLY A 182 11.12 57.25 16.78
N LEU A 183 11.56 56.52 17.79
CA LEU A 183 11.78 55.06 17.79
C LEU A 183 10.41 54.36 17.92
N LEU A 184 9.85 53.67 16.89
CA LEU A 184 8.76 52.67 17.13
C LEU A 184 8.33 51.67 16.02
N CYS A 185 8.89 51.61 14.80
CA CYS A 185 8.20 50.83 13.72
C CYS A 185 8.81 49.50 13.21
N VAL A 186 9.81 48.85 13.83
CA VAL A 186 10.47 47.67 13.20
C VAL A 186 10.03 46.29 13.73
N PHE A 187 9.21 46.19 14.78
CA PHE A 187 8.97 44.87 15.42
C PHE A 187 7.82 44.00 14.88
N PHE A 188 7.02 44.47 13.92
CA PHE A 188 5.89 43.66 13.41
C PHE A 188 6.21 42.76 12.21
N GLY A 189 7.28 43.03 11.44
CA GLY A 189 7.63 42.23 10.24
C GLY A 189 8.24 40.86 10.56
N TYR A 190 9.02 40.75 11.63
CA TYR A 190 9.83 39.55 11.89
C TYR A 190 9.03 38.35 12.44
N LYS A 191 7.88 38.58 13.09
CA LYS A 191 7.02 37.50 13.60
C LYS A 191 6.16 36.84 12.52
N TYR A 192 5.86 37.53 11.41
CA TYR A 192 5.05 36.98 10.33
C TYR A 192 5.84 35.99 9.43
N TYR A 193 7.14 36.21 9.27
CA TYR A 193 8.00 35.33 8.45
C TYR A 193 8.30 33.97 9.11
N ARG A 194 8.49 33.93 10.44
CA ARG A 194 8.89 32.71 11.18
C ARG A 194 7.79 31.63 11.30
N ARG A 195 6.51 31.97 11.05
CA ARG A 195 5.40 31.00 11.16
C ARG A 195 5.17 30.15 9.89
N ARG A 196 5.61 30.59 8.71
CA ARG A 196 5.33 29.88 7.44
C ARG A 196 6.36 28.80 7.08
N GLN A 197 7.61 28.95 7.51
CA GLN A 197 8.67 27.95 7.28
C GLN A 197 8.44 26.64 8.07
N LYS A 198 7.72 26.69 9.21
CA LYS A 198 7.42 25.50 10.04
C LYS A 198 6.31 24.60 9.49
N ALA A 199 5.60 25.00 8.44
CA ALA A 199 4.44 24.27 7.94
C ALA A 199 4.70 23.53 6.60
N ARG A 200 5.93 23.49 6.09
CA ARG A 200 6.19 22.94 4.73
C ARG A 200 7.56 22.31 4.50
N ALA A 201 8.15 21.68 5.51
CA ALA A 201 9.35 20.87 5.34
C ALA A 201 9.04 19.39 5.64
N PRO A 202 9.35 18.44 4.72
CA PRO A 202 9.40 17.03 5.07
C PRO A 202 10.56 16.78 6.05
N ALA A 203 10.37 15.83 6.96
CA ALA A 203 11.30 15.49 8.02
C ALA A 203 12.64 14.98 7.47
N VAL A 204 13.60 15.90 7.28
CA VAL A 204 15.03 15.59 7.18
C VAL A 204 15.66 16.01 8.50
N SER A 205 16.43 15.09 9.08
CA SER A 205 17.12 15.19 10.36
C SER A 205 17.75 16.57 10.57
N ILE A 206 17.29 17.31 11.58
CA ILE A 206 17.80 18.63 11.95
C ILE A 206 19.24 18.56 12.50
N LYS A 207 19.75 17.36 12.84
CA LYS A 207 21.12 17.18 13.34
C LYS A 207 22.17 17.32 12.23
N ASP A 208 21.94 16.77 11.05
CA ASP A 208 22.97 16.72 10.01
C ASP A 208 23.24 18.09 9.36
N ARG A 209 22.30 19.03 9.47
CA ARG A 209 22.45 20.41 8.95
C ARG A 209 23.09 21.40 9.92
N MET A 210 23.18 21.07 11.21
CA MET A 210 23.80 21.97 12.20
C MET A 210 25.32 21.77 12.26
N ASP A 211 25.81 20.56 11.96
CA ASP A 211 27.23 20.23 12.03
C ASP A 211 28.02 20.82 10.84
N GLU A 212 27.45 20.89 9.63
CA GLU A 212 28.10 21.51 8.46
C GLU A 212 28.19 23.05 8.56
N ASP A 213 27.18 23.71 9.15
CA ASP A 213 27.17 25.16 9.30
C ASP A 213 28.13 25.65 10.41
N GLU A 214 28.39 24.85 11.44
CA GLU A 214 29.37 25.17 12.50
C GLU A 214 30.82 25.03 11.98
N GLU A 215 31.09 24.02 11.14
CA GLU A 215 32.40 23.84 10.50
C GLU A 215 32.68 24.95 9.46
N ALA A 216 31.67 25.38 8.70
CA ALA A 216 31.83 26.48 7.74
C ALA A 216 32.07 27.84 8.42
N MET A 217 31.41 28.09 9.57
CA MET A 217 31.57 29.35 10.31
C MET A 217 32.93 29.45 11.01
N THR A 218 33.45 28.33 11.53
CA THR A 218 34.78 28.25 12.14
C THR A 218 35.91 28.37 11.10
N LYS A 219 35.75 27.78 9.92
CA LYS A 219 36.75 27.91 8.82
C LYS A 219 36.86 29.35 8.31
N SER A 220 35.71 30.03 8.15
CA SER A 220 35.67 31.44 7.71
C SER A 220 36.26 32.40 8.73
N THR A 221 36.06 32.15 10.03
CA THR A 221 36.67 32.97 11.09
C THR A 221 38.17 32.74 11.23
N VAL A 222 38.64 31.49 11.12
CA VAL A 222 40.09 31.20 11.12
C VAL A 222 40.79 31.82 9.91
N GLU A 223 40.21 31.72 8.70
CA GLU A 223 40.78 32.38 7.51
C GLU A 223 40.80 33.92 7.61
N PHE A 224 39.83 34.50 8.32
CA PHE A 224 39.79 35.94 8.54
C PHE A 224 40.92 36.41 9.48
N PHE A 225 41.16 35.67 10.57
CA PHE A 225 42.27 35.97 11.49
C PHE A 225 43.65 35.72 10.86
N ASP A 226 43.79 34.67 10.03
CA ASP A 226 45.04 34.38 9.30
C ASP A 226 45.36 35.46 8.23
N LYS A 227 44.32 36.04 7.63
CA LYS A 227 44.46 37.19 6.70
C LYS A 227 44.75 38.52 7.43
N LEU A 228 44.35 38.65 8.69
CA LEU A 228 44.72 39.79 9.55
C LEU A 228 46.18 39.72 9.99
N ASP A 229 46.65 38.55 10.45
CA ASP A 229 48.04 38.36 10.91
C ASP A 229 49.06 38.40 9.75
N SER A 230 48.67 38.00 8.55
CA SER A 230 49.49 38.15 7.34
C SER A 230 49.54 39.58 6.77
N GLY A 231 48.92 40.56 7.45
CA GLY A 231 48.96 41.99 7.09
C GLY A 231 48.26 42.34 5.77
N ARG A 232 47.43 41.42 5.23
CA ARG A 232 46.74 41.59 3.94
C ARG A 232 45.42 42.33 4.03
N ILE A 233 44.92 42.60 5.23
CA ILE A 233 43.71 43.38 5.47
C ILE A 233 44.00 44.33 6.63
N LYS A 234 43.78 45.65 6.45
CA LYS A 234 43.76 46.60 7.57
C LYS A 234 42.38 46.58 8.21
N SER A 235 42.34 46.43 9.53
CA SER A 235 41.11 46.50 10.32
C SER A 235 40.41 47.85 10.11
N PRO A 236 39.07 47.89 9.94
CA PRO A 236 38.31 49.12 10.10
C PRO A 236 38.33 49.61 11.55
#